data_AF-A0A1S5Y1B1-F1
#
_entry.id   AF-A0A1S5Y1B1-F1
#
_cell.length_a   1.000
_cell.length_b   1.000
_cell.length_c   1.000
_cell.angle_alpha   90.00
_cell.angle_beta   90.00
_cell.angle_gamma   90.00
#
_symmetry.space_group_name_H-M   'P 1'
#
loop_
_entity.id
_entity.type
_entity.pdbx_description
1 polymer ?
#
loop_
_entity_poly.entity_id
_entity_poly.type
_entity_poly.pdbx_seq_one_letter_code
_entity_poly.pdbx_strand_id
1 'polypeptide(L)'
;MNTAADTLASTSPSLLARVCNRRFASNYLSTLAFIGLAYWIVSTLSNFHKSTLQAQWHLGTFGVDAVITVHAVFLTLIALYAVILIPYYVAYPWMRSSAFAFLQGAWFAVLRRRSRRPTAAPAHTSASLPIGVRLNRHTKQAGLALLLKFFFAPLMINWSLVHIANLSGSLMGLFHGIESGFTGRVLFDTSLFWVAMQLILLVDTLLFTLGYIIEVPALGNRIRSVEPTFFGWFICLICYPPFNDMTLRFQRLRPIRTESPLAVRTGGLVADRSFTWCEADVRRPTSDRRRRDDR
;
A
#
# COMPACT_ATOMS: atom_id res chain seq x y z
N MET A 1 -36.89 57.62 13.05
CA MET A 1 -36.66 56.16 13.25
C MET A 1 -35.62 55.72 12.22
N ASN A 2 -34.34 55.82 12.58
CA ASN A 2 -33.24 55.38 11.72
C ASN A 2 -32.73 54.05 12.25
N THR A 3 -33.14 52.95 11.62
CA THR A 3 -32.57 51.63 11.82
C THR A 3 -31.15 51.63 11.26
N ALA A 4 -30.16 51.80 12.14
CA ALA A 4 -28.76 51.57 11.83
C ALA A 4 -28.58 50.09 11.47
N ALA A 5 -28.42 49.84 10.17
CA ALA A 5 -28.00 48.56 9.65
C ALA A 5 -26.50 48.42 9.90
N ASP A 6 -26.14 48.02 11.12
CA ASP A 6 -24.78 47.59 11.46
C ASP A 6 -24.45 46.33 10.65
N THR A 7 -23.85 46.58 9.50
CA THR A 7 -23.29 45.60 8.60
C THR A 7 -22.05 45.04 9.27
N LEU A 8 -22.24 44.02 10.10
CA LEU A 8 -21.16 43.17 10.62
C LEU A 8 -20.50 42.45 9.44
N ALA A 9 -19.54 43.12 8.80
CA ALA A 9 -18.64 42.52 7.85
C ALA A 9 -17.82 41.45 8.57
N SER A 10 -18.28 40.19 8.51
CA SER A 10 -17.54 39.07 9.06
C SER A 10 -16.23 38.97 8.29
N THR A 11 -15.15 39.48 8.88
CA THR A 11 -13.83 39.43 8.27
C THR A 11 -13.42 37.97 8.26
N SER A 12 -13.64 37.29 7.14
CA SER A 12 -13.23 35.91 6.98
C SER A 12 -11.71 35.85 7.19
N PRO A 13 -11.22 35.02 8.13
CA PRO A 13 -9.79 34.97 8.42
C PRO A 13 -9.03 34.61 7.14
N SER A 14 -7.96 35.36 6.86
CA SER A 14 -7.10 35.18 5.69
C SER A 14 -6.60 33.74 5.60
N LEU A 15 -6.37 33.24 4.38
CA LEU A 15 -5.91 31.87 4.15
C LEU A 15 -4.64 31.55 4.95
N LEU A 16 -3.70 32.51 5.03
CA LEU A 16 -2.50 32.43 5.86
C LEU A 16 -2.81 32.22 7.34
N ALA A 17 -3.76 32.97 7.92
CA ALA A 17 -4.15 32.79 9.32
C ALA A 17 -4.75 31.38 9.58
N ARG A 18 -5.44 30.80 8.59
CA ARG A 18 -5.97 29.43 8.69
C ARG A 18 -4.86 28.37 8.63
N VAL A 19 -3.88 28.55 7.74
CA VAL A 19 -2.71 27.65 7.61
C VAL A 19 -1.82 27.72 8.85
N CYS A 20 -1.64 28.91 9.44
CA CYS A 20 -0.84 29.08 10.65
C CYS A 20 -1.57 28.61 11.94
N ASN A 21 -2.79 28.08 11.84
CA ASN A 21 -3.51 27.58 13.00
C ASN A 21 -2.81 26.34 13.57
N ARG A 22 -2.50 26.35 14.87
CA ARG A 22 -1.90 25.21 15.59
C ARG A 22 -2.65 23.89 15.37
N ARG A 23 -3.98 23.94 15.18
CA ARG A 23 -4.80 22.76 14.88
C ARG A 23 -4.51 22.19 13.50
N PHE A 24 -4.40 23.05 12.48
CA PHE A 24 -4.02 22.65 11.12
C PHE A 24 -2.65 21.98 11.15
N ALA A 25 -1.65 22.65 11.74
CA ALA A 25 -0.29 22.14 11.82
C ALA A 25 -0.23 20.77 12.50
N SER A 26 -0.96 20.58 13.61
CA SER A 26 -1.00 19.29 14.32
C SER A 26 -1.65 18.16 13.51
N ASN A 27 -2.75 18.43 12.79
CA ASN A 27 -3.42 17.41 11.95
C ASN A 27 -2.59 17.06 10.72
N TYR A 28 -2.02 18.06 10.06
CA TYR A 28 -1.17 17.89 8.88
C TYR A 28 0.12 17.15 9.22
N LEU A 29 0.88 17.64 10.22
CA LEU A 29 2.15 17.03 10.63
C LEU A 29 1.97 15.62 11.19
N SER A 30 0.88 15.33 11.92
CA SER A 30 0.62 13.96 12.36
C SER A 30 0.34 13.00 11.19
N THR A 31 -0.34 13.48 10.14
CA THR A 31 -0.58 12.67 8.94
C THR A 31 0.72 12.44 8.16
N LEU A 32 1.54 13.50 7.97
CA LEU A 32 2.85 13.37 7.33
C LEU A 32 3.81 12.47 8.13
N ALA A 33 3.85 12.61 9.45
CA ALA A 33 4.67 11.76 10.30
C ALA A 33 4.25 10.29 10.19
N PHE A 34 2.94 10.02 10.13
CA PHE A 34 2.42 8.67 9.93
C PHE A 34 2.82 8.11 8.56
N ILE A 35 2.68 8.89 7.48
CA ILE A 35 3.07 8.48 6.13
C ILE A 35 4.58 8.25 6.04
N GLY A 36 5.38 9.14 6.60
CA GLY A 36 6.84 9.02 6.65
C GLY A 36 7.28 7.79 7.44
N LEU A 37 6.65 7.52 8.58
CA LEU A 37 6.88 6.30 9.36
C LEU A 37 6.50 5.04 8.57
N ALA A 38 5.34 5.06 7.90
CA ALA A 38 4.89 3.95 7.07
C ALA A 38 5.85 3.66 5.92
N TYR A 39 6.24 4.71 5.20
CA TYR A 39 7.23 4.61 4.15
C TYR A 39 8.58 4.08 4.67
N TRP A 40 9.05 4.56 5.81
CA TRP A 40 10.29 4.08 6.43
C TRP A 40 10.19 2.59 6.78
N ILE A 41 9.11 2.15 7.44
CA ILE A 41 8.94 0.73 7.78
C ILE A 41 8.89 -0.15 6.52
N VAL A 42 8.09 0.26 5.53
CA VAL A 42 7.95 -0.47 4.26
C VAL A 42 9.30 -0.57 3.53
N SER A 43 10.05 0.53 3.45
CA SER A 43 11.34 0.56 2.74
C SER A 43 12.50 -0.09 3.50
N THR A 44 12.46 -0.17 4.84
CA THR A 44 13.60 -0.65 5.64
C THR A 44 13.41 -2.05 6.21
N LEU A 45 12.22 -2.39 6.71
CA LEU A 45 11.99 -3.62 7.48
C LEU A 45 11.58 -4.80 6.61
N SER A 46 10.95 -4.56 5.46
CA SER A 46 10.38 -5.64 4.65
C SER A 46 11.19 -5.86 3.37
N ASN A 47 11.90 -7.00 3.30
CA ASN A 47 12.65 -7.39 2.08
C ASN A 47 11.73 -7.54 0.86
N PHE A 48 10.51 -8.04 1.05
CA PHE A 48 9.50 -8.13 0.00
C PHE A 48 9.16 -6.76 -0.59
N HIS A 49 8.98 -5.75 0.26
CA HIS A 49 8.70 -4.39 -0.22
C HIS A 49 9.93 -3.74 -0.83
N LYS A 50 11.14 -4.04 -0.35
CA LYS A 50 12.39 -3.57 -0.99
C LYS A 50 12.53 -4.09 -2.41
N SER A 51 12.38 -5.40 -2.62
CA SER A 51 12.48 -5.99 -3.96
C SER A 51 11.41 -5.42 -4.89
N THR A 52 10.21 -5.20 -4.35
CA THR A 52 9.10 -4.57 -5.06
C THR A 52 9.39 -3.12 -5.44
N LEU A 53 9.91 -2.30 -4.51
CA LEU A 53 10.26 -0.90 -4.77
C LEU A 53 11.41 -0.76 -5.77
N GLN A 54 12.29 -1.76 -5.85
CA GLN A 54 13.38 -1.84 -6.80
C GLN A 54 12.94 -2.26 -8.21
N ALA A 55 11.68 -2.67 -8.40
CA ALA A 55 11.17 -2.98 -9.72
C ALA A 55 11.27 -1.75 -10.64
N GLN A 56 11.67 -2.00 -11.88
CA GLN A 56 11.89 -0.98 -12.89
C GLN A 56 10.98 -1.24 -14.08
N TRP A 57 10.38 -0.18 -14.60
CA TRP A 57 9.62 -0.21 -15.83
C TRP A 57 10.41 0.50 -16.92
N HIS A 58 10.79 -0.26 -17.94
CA HIS A 58 11.41 0.29 -19.14
C HIS A 58 10.31 0.75 -20.10
N LEU A 59 10.24 2.05 -20.35
CA LEU A 59 9.31 2.64 -21.33
C LEU A 59 9.81 2.50 -22.77
N GLY A 60 10.92 1.79 -23.00
CA GLY A 60 11.46 1.53 -24.35
C GLY A 60 10.44 0.84 -25.26
N THR A 61 9.47 0.13 -24.70
CA THR A 61 8.32 -0.42 -25.42
C THR A 61 7.46 0.64 -26.12
N PHE A 62 7.52 1.90 -25.68
CA PHE A 62 6.81 3.04 -26.26
C PHE A 62 7.75 3.97 -27.05
N GLY A 63 8.99 3.54 -27.34
CA GLY A 63 9.98 4.37 -28.02
C GLY A 63 10.57 5.49 -27.14
N VAL A 64 10.40 5.40 -25.82
CA VAL A 64 10.96 6.37 -24.87
C VAL A 64 12.03 5.67 -24.02
N ASP A 65 13.27 6.13 -24.12
CA ASP A 65 14.40 5.64 -23.31
C ASP A 65 14.34 6.18 -21.87
N ALA A 66 13.23 5.92 -21.18
CA ALA A 66 13.01 6.28 -19.80
C ALA A 66 12.81 5.03 -18.95
N VAL A 67 13.48 4.98 -17.80
CA VAL A 67 13.31 3.95 -16.79
C VAL A 67 12.59 4.57 -15.60
N ILE A 68 11.37 4.11 -15.34
CA ILE A 68 10.60 4.54 -14.19
C ILE A 68 10.74 3.48 -13.11
N THR A 69 11.32 3.86 -11.97
CA THR A 69 11.40 2.98 -10.80
C THR A 69 10.11 3.05 -10.00
N VAL A 70 9.63 1.91 -9.49
CA VAL A 70 8.44 1.86 -8.62
C VAL A 70 8.64 2.74 -7.38
N HIS A 71 9.87 2.79 -6.86
CA HIS A 71 10.25 3.70 -5.77
C HIS A 71 10.00 5.17 -6.11
N ALA A 72 10.42 5.64 -7.30
CA ALA A 72 10.17 7.03 -7.71
C ALA A 72 8.68 7.33 -7.84
N VAL A 73 7.89 6.40 -8.38
CA VAL A 73 6.42 6.54 -8.44
C VAL A 73 5.82 6.66 -7.05
N PHE A 74 6.24 5.80 -6.11
CA PHE A 74 5.74 5.80 -4.75
C PHE A 74 6.06 7.12 -4.01
N LEU A 75 7.30 7.62 -4.13
CA LEU A 75 7.68 8.92 -3.57
C LEU A 75 6.91 10.08 -4.19
N THR A 76 6.70 10.04 -5.50
CA THR A 76 5.92 11.06 -6.22
C THR A 76 4.47 11.07 -5.74
N LEU A 77 3.86 9.90 -5.55
CA LEU A 77 2.51 9.79 -4.99
C LEU A 77 2.43 10.31 -3.55
N ILE A 78 3.42 10.02 -2.70
CA ILE A 78 3.49 10.58 -1.34
C ILE A 78 3.58 12.11 -1.39
N ALA A 79 4.45 12.65 -2.23
CA ALA A 79 4.63 14.10 -2.38
C ALA A 79 3.35 14.77 -2.88
N LEU A 80 2.72 14.20 -3.92
CA LEU A 80 1.46 14.69 -4.46
C LEU A 80 0.35 14.65 -3.40
N TYR A 81 0.24 13.56 -2.65
CA TYR A 81 -0.72 13.42 -1.56
C TYR A 81 -0.48 14.48 -0.46
N ALA A 82 0.79 14.71 -0.09
CA ALA A 82 1.16 15.73 0.90
C ALA A 82 0.78 17.15 0.46
N VAL A 83 0.89 17.46 -0.84
CA VAL A 83 0.48 18.75 -1.41
C VAL A 83 -1.05 18.88 -1.44
N ILE A 84 -1.77 17.85 -1.90
CA ILE A 84 -3.25 17.83 -1.95
C ILE A 84 -3.87 17.96 -0.54
N LEU A 85 -3.19 17.45 0.49
CA LEU A 85 -3.66 17.53 1.87
C LEU A 85 -3.74 18.97 2.41
N ILE A 86 -2.93 19.90 1.87
CA ILE A 86 -2.87 21.30 2.32
C ILE A 86 -4.22 21.99 2.10
N PRO A 87 -4.74 22.13 0.85
CA PRO A 87 -6.03 22.76 0.63
C PRO A 87 -7.16 21.99 1.32
N TYR A 88 -7.07 20.66 1.44
CA TYR A 88 -8.05 19.85 2.15
C TYR A 88 -8.19 20.26 3.62
N TYR A 89 -7.09 20.33 4.38
CA TYR A 89 -7.17 20.73 5.80
C TYR A 89 -7.46 22.22 5.99
N VAL A 90 -7.12 23.07 5.01
CA VAL A 90 -7.51 24.49 5.02
C VAL A 90 -9.02 24.66 4.82
N ALA A 91 -9.61 23.89 3.91
CA ALA A 91 -11.05 23.90 3.65
C ALA A 91 -11.85 23.34 4.83
N TYR A 92 -11.30 22.34 5.54
CA TYR A 92 -12.01 21.61 6.59
C TYR A 92 -11.27 21.58 7.95
N PRO A 93 -11.07 22.73 8.61
CA PRO A 93 -10.26 22.83 9.83
C PRO A 93 -10.86 22.14 11.06
N TRP A 94 -12.16 21.81 11.04
CA TRP A 94 -12.83 21.07 12.12
C TRP A 94 -12.59 19.56 12.06
N MET A 95 -12.12 19.04 10.93
CA MET A 95 -11.85 17.62 10.79
C MET A 95 -10.57 17.24 11.52
N ARG A 96 -10.67 16.23 12.39
CA ARG A 96 -9.51 15.64 13.07
C ARG A 96 -9.02 14.45 12.25
N SER A 97 -7.72 14.39 11.99
CA SER A 97 -7.13 13.25 11.30
C SER A 97 -7.23 11.99 12.17
N SER A 98 -7.44 10.83 11.54
CA SER A 98 -7.44 9.54 12.24
C SER A 98 -6.11 9.30 12.95
N ALA A 99 -5.00 9.73 12.34
CA ALA A 99 -3.65 9.72 12.93
C ALA A 99 -3.57 10.55 14.22
N PHE A 100 -4.10 11.77 14.20
CA PHE A 100 -4.14 12.63 15.38
C PHE A 100 -5.03 12.04 16.49
N ALA A 101 -6.20 11.52 16.15
CA ALA A 101 -7.10 10.89 17.11
C ALA A 101 -6.48 9.65 17.78
N PHE A 102 -5.74 8.85 17.01
CA PHE A 102 -4.97 7.72 17.51
C PHE A 102 -3.82 8.19 18.42
N LEU A 103 -3.00 9.13 17.95
CA LEU A 103 -1.84 9.66 18.68
C LEU A 103 -2.26 10.30 20.01
N GLN A 104 -3.33 11.10 20.01
CA GLN A 104 -3.89 11.72 21.20
C GLN A 104 -4.35 10.65 22.21
N GLY A 105 -5.07 9.62 21.75
CA GLY A 105 -5.55 8.54 22.62
C GLY A 105 -4.40 7.69 23.19
N ALA A 106 -3.39 7.40 22.38
CA ALA A 106 -2.17 6.70 22.80
C ALA A 106 -1.38 7.53 23.83
N TRP A 107 -1.21 8.83 23.58
CA TRP A 107 -0.54 9.75 24.48
C TRP A 107 -1.21 9.82 25.85
N PHE A 108 -2.54 9.96 25.91
CA PHE A 108 -3.27 9.95 27.18
C PHE A 108 -3.20 8.61 27.90
N ALA A 109 -3.19 7.49 27.17
CA ALA A 109 -2.99 6.17 27.76
C ALA A 109 -1.61 6.05 28.43
N VAL A 110 -0.56 6.54 27.76
CA VAL A 110 0.82 6.56 28.29
C VAL A 110 0.93 7.49 29.50
N LEU A 111 0.39 8.71 29.43
CA LEU A 111 0.41 9.66 30.54
C LEU A 111 -0.31 9.12 31.78
N ARG A 112 -1.48 8.50 31.63
CA ARG A 112 -2.19 7.87 32.77
C ARG A 112 -1.39 6.76 33.42
N ARG A 113 -0.55 6.05 32.65
CA ARG A 113 0.38 5.04 33.19
C ARG A 113 1.48 5.69 34.03
N ARG A 114 1.99 6.85 33.60
CA ARG A 114 3.05 7.59 34.32
C ARG A 114 2.52 8.26 35.60
N SER A 115 1.25 8.69 35.62
CA SER A 115 0.62 9.32 36.80
C SER A 115 0.15 8.33 37.86
N ARG A 116 0.03 7.03 37.56
CA ARG A 116 -0.13 6.01 38.61
C ARG A 116 1.22 5.80 39.29
N ARG A 117 1.48 6.62 40.34
CA ARG A 117 2.45 6.23 41.36
C ARG A 117 2.06 4.84 41.88
N PRO A 118 3.03 3.94 42.10
CA PRO A 118 2.76 2.69 42.79
C PRO A 118 2.37 3.03 44.22
N THR A 119 1.09 3.22 44.48
CA THR A 119 0.57 3.19 45.84
C THR A 119 0.84 1.77 46.33
N ALA A 120 1.74 1.64 47.30
CA ALA A 120 2.11 0.37 47.92
C ALA A 120 0.84 -0.33 48.42
N ALA A 121 0.35 -1.28 47.63
CA ALA A 121 -0.73 -2.17 48.01
C ALA A 121 -0.11 -3.54 48.35
N PRO A 122 -0.56 -4.18 49.44
CA PRO A 122 0.11 -5.33 50.02
C PRO A 122 0.04 -6.57 49.12
N ALA A 123 1.09 -7.37 49.22
CA ALA A 123 1.35 -8.54 48.42
C ALA A 123 0.35 -9.67 48.68
N HIS A 124 -0.68 -9.78 47.84
CA HIS A 124 -1.37 -11.06 47.61
C HIS A 124 -1.61 -11.27 46.11
N THR A 125 -0.65 -11.99 45.53
CA THR A 125 -0.83 -13.04 44.51
C THR A 125 -2.06 -12.96 43.61
N SER A 126 -1.86 -12.40 42.42
CA SER A 126 -2.21 -13.06 41.14
C SER A 126 -1.49 -12.34 40.00
N ALA A 127 -0.55 -13.06 39.39
CA ALA A 127 0.24 -12.62 38.24
C ALA A 127 -0.65 -12.49 37.00
N SER A 128 -1.40 -11.39 36.91
CA SER A 128 -2.04 -10.96 35.66
C SER A 128 -1.14 -9.92 34.98
N LEU A 129 -0.83 -10.15 33.72
CA LEU A 129 0.03 -9.28 32.90
C LEU A 129 -0.48 -7.83 32.95
N PRO A 130 0.36 -6.84 33.34
CA PRO A 130 -0.06 -5.44 33.53
C PRO A 130 -0.07 -4.67 32.19
N ILE A 131 -0.65 -5.26 31.15
CA ILE A 131 -0.81 -4.66 29.80
C ILE A 131 -2.29 -4.33 29.57
N GLY A 132 -2.97 -3.85 30.61
CA GLY A 132 -4.35 -3.36 30.51
C GLY A 132 -4.42 -1.90 30.08
N VAL A 133 -3.84 -1.52 28.94
CA VAL A 133 -4.07 -0.17 28.40
C VAL A 133 -5.51 -0.11 27.89
N ARG A 134 -6.41 0.44 28.72
CA ARG A 134 -7.82 0.62 28.37
C ARG A 134 -7.96 1.76 27.36
N LEU A 135 -7.75 1.47 26.08
CA LEU A 135 -8.00 2.42 24.98
C LEU A 135 -9.51 2.64 24.79
N ASN A 136 -9.88 3.88 24.46
CA ASN A 136 -11.25 4.21 24.08
C ASN A 136 -11.64 3.45 22.80
N ARG A 137 -12.91 3.05 22.65
CA ARG A 137 -13.41 2.33 21.46
C ARG A 137 -13.07 3.07 20.17
N HIS A 138 -13.24 4.39 20.16
CA HIS A 138 -12.88 5.25 19.01
C HIS A 138 -11.39 5.24 18.69
N THR A 139 -10.52 5.25 19.71
CA THR A 139 -9.06 5.20 19.50
C THR A 139 -8.63 3.83 18.98
N LYS A 140 -9.22 2.74 19.49
CA LYS A 140 -8.97 1.39 18.99
C LYS A 140 -9.39 1.29 17.51
N GLN A 141 -10.59 1.77 17.18
CA GLN A 141 -11.09 1.77 15.80
C GLN A 141 -10.20 2.61 14.86
N ALA A 142 -9.79 3.81 15.28
CA ALA A 142 -8.89 4.65 14.50
C ALA A 142 -7.53 3.97 14.29
N GLY A 143 -6.99 3.32 15.33
CA GLY A 143 -5.75 2.54 15.24
C GLY A 143 -5.87 1.38 14.26
N LEU A 144 -6.97 0.61 14.29
CA LEU A 144 -7.21 -0.48 13.35
C LEU A 144 -7.39 0.01 11.91
N ALA A 145 -8.08 1.14 11.70
CA ALA A 145 -8.21 1.74 10.39
C ALA A 145 -6.85 2.23 9.84
N LEU A 146 -6.02 2.83 10.70
CA LEU A 146 -4.65 3.21 10.34
C LEU A 146 -3.78 1.99 10.04
N LEU A 147 -3.87 0.93 10.85
CA LEU A 147 -3.15 -0.32 10.63
C LEU A 147 -3.53 -0.94 9.28
N LEU A 148 -4.80 -0.87 8.93
CA LEU A 148 -5.31 -1.36 7.65
C LEU A 148 -4.70 -0.56 6.51
N LYS A 149 -4.80 0.77 6.56
CA LYS A 149 -4.19 1.65 5.55
C LYS A 149 -2.69 1.46 5.45
N PHE A 150 -2.02 1.30 6.59
CA PHE A 150 -0.58 1.10 6.67
C PHE A 150 -0.12 -0.16 5.95
N PHE A 151 -0.83 -1.27 6.14
CA PHE A 151 -0.44 -2.56 5.57
C PHE A 151 -0.98 -2.74 4.14
N PHE A 152 -2.27 -2.47 3.95
CA PHE A 152 -2.96 -2.75 2.69
C PHE A 152 -2.76 -1.68 1.63
N ALA A 153 -2.60 -0.40 1.96
CA ALA A 153 -2.46 0.61 0.92
C ALA A 153 -1.17 0.44 0.10
N PRO A 154 0.04 0.23 0.69
CA PRO A 154 1.24 -0.02 -0.09
C PRO A 154 1.14 -1.29 -0.94
N LEU A 155 0.50 -2.34 -0.39
CA LEU A 155 0.26 -3.58 -1.09
C LEU A 155 -0.64 -3.35 -2.31
N MET A 156 -1.79 -2.69 -2.15
CA MET A 156 -2.73 -2.44 -3.25
C MET A 156 -2.13 -1.53 -4.32
N ILE A 157 -1.39 -0.48 -3.94
CA ILE A 157 -0.66 0.37 -4.90
C ILE A 157 0.29 -0.49 -5.74
N ASN A 158 1.04 -1.38 -5.10
CA ASN A 158 1.94 -2.26 -5.83
C ASN A 158 1.20 -3.20 -6.80
N TRP A 159 0.14 -3.86 -6.34
CA TRP A 159 -0.68 -4.72 -7.21
C TRP A 159 -1.24 -3.94 -8.39
N SER A 160 -1.75 -2.72 -8.19
CA SER A 160 -2.22 -1.88 -9.28
C SER A 160 -1.10 -1.56 -10.29
N LEU A 161 0.12 -1.25 -9.84
CA LEU A 161 1.27 -1.03 -10.74
C LEU A 161 1.62 -2.28 -11.54
N VAL A 162 1.61 -3.45 -10.90
CA VAL A 162 1.82 -4.74 -11.58
C VAL A 162 0.74 -5.01 -12.63
N HIS A 163 -0.54 -4.74 -12.31
CA HIS A 163 -1.63 -4.89 -13.28
C HIS A 163 -1.53 -3.90 -14.43
N ILE A 164 -1.10 -2.66 -14.19
CA ILE A 164 -0.82 -1.68 -15.27
C ILE A 164 0.28 -2.21 -16.19
N ALA A 165 1.38 -2.70 -15.62
CA ALA A 165 2.49 -3.26 -16.40
C ALA A 165 2.04 -4.47 -17.23
N ASN A 166 1.35 -5.43 -16.60
CA ASN A 166 0.84 -6.62 -17.29
C ASN A 166 -0.21 -6.29 -18.34
N LEU A 167 -1.09 -5.32 -18.08
CA LEU A 167 -2.09 -4.84 -19.02
C LEU A 167 -1.41 -4.21 -20.24
N SER A 168 -0.36 -3.38 -20.04
CA SER A 168 0.39 -2.77 -21.14
C SER A 168 1.05 -3.82 -22.04
N GLY A 169 1.67 -4.86 -21.45
CA GLY A 169 2.25 -5.96 -22.21
C GLY A 169 1.20 -6.81 -22.93
N SER A 170 0.06 -7.09 -22.28
CA SER A 170 -1.04 -7.85 -22.88
C SER A 170 -1.70 -7.08 -24.02
N LEU A 171 -1.82 -5.74 -23.90
CA LEU A 171 -2.30 -4.88 -24.98
C LEU A 171 -1.35 -4.87 -26.16
N MET A 172 -0.04 -4.78 -25.93
CA MET A 172 0.96 -4.89 -27.00
C MET A 172 0.82 -6.24 -27.74
N GLY A 173 0.69 -7.34 -26.99
CA GLY A 173 0.48 -8.67 -27.56
C GLY A 173 -0.85 -8.79 -28.31
N LEU A 174 -1.89 -8.07 -27.88
CA LEU A 174 -3.15 -7.97 -28.61
C LEU A 174 -2.98 -7.25 -29.95
N PHE A 175 -2.32 -6.08 -29.96
CA PHE A 175 -2.05 -5.33 -31.18
C PHE A 175 -1.22 -6.15 -32.18
N HIS A 176 -0.14 -6.76 -31.71
CA HIS A 176 0.69 -7.62 -32.57
C HIS A 176 -0.08 -8.84 -33.09
N GLY A 177 -0.93 -9.45 -32.26
CA GLY A 177 -1.81 -10.54 -32.68
C GLY A 177 -2.76 -10.12 -33.79
N ILE A 178 -3.36 -8.93 -33.70
CA ILE A 178 -4.23 -8.36 -34.73
C ILE A 178 -3.45 -8.09 -36.02
N GLU A 179 -2.27 -7.48 -35.94
CA GLU A 179 -1.40 -7.20 -37.10
C GLU A 179 -0.95 -8.48 -37.82
N SER A 180 -0.66 -9.54 -37.05
CA SER A 180 -0.31 -10.86 -37.59
C SER A 180 -1.50 -11.62 -38.21
N GLY A 181 -2.71 -11.06 -38.16
CA GLY A 181 -3.91 -11.64 -38.74
C GLY A 181 -4.59 -12.71 -37.88
N PHE A 182 -4.26 -12.82 -36.59
CA PHE A 182 -4.99 -13.72 -35.69
C PHE A 182 -6.42 -13.20 -35.49
N THR A 183 -7.40 -14.10 -35.67
CA THR A 183 -8.81 -13.76 -35.53
C THR A 183 -9.54 -14.78 -34.66
N GLY A 184 -10.70 -14.38 -34.12
CA GLY A 184 -11.60 -15.25 -33.38
C GLY A 184 -10.98 -15.84 -32.11
N ARG A 185 -11.10 -17.16 -31.95
CA ARG A 185 -10.74 -17.87 -30.72
C ARG A 185 -9.26 -17.78 -30.37
N VAL A 186 -8.38 -17.82 -31.37
CA VAL A 186 -6.92 -17.76 -31.14
C VAL A 186 -6.52 -16.42 -30.53
N LEU A 187 -7.06 -15.30 -31.04
CA LEU A 187 -6.84 -13.97 -30.48
C LEU A 187 -7.42 -13.84 -29.07
N PHE A 188 -8.58 -14.47 -28.84
CA PHE A 188 -9.23 -14.48 -27.53
C PHE A 188 -8.38 -15.18 -26.46
N ASP A 189 -7.99 -16.44 -26.72
CA ASP A 189 -7.26 -17.29 -25.77
C ASP A 189 -5.83 -16.76 -25.51
N THR A 190 -5.22 -16.12 -26.51
CA THR A 190 -3.83 -15.65 -26.43
C THR A 190 -3.71 -14.28 -25.77
N SER A 191 -4.59 -13.33 -26.12
CA SER A 191 -4.39 -11.90 -25.78
C SER A 191 -5.62 -11.26 -25.13
N LEU A 192 -6.80 -11.36 -25.75
CA LEU A 192 -7.98 -10.61 -25.30
C LEU A 192 -8.44 -11.02 -23.89
N PHE A 193 -8.42 -12.33 -23.59
CA PHE A 193 -8.74 -12.84 -22.26
C PHE A 193 -7.82 -12.24 -21.20
N TRP A 194 -6.50 -12.20 -21.45
CA TRP A 194 -5.53 -11.64 -20.52
C TRP A 194 -5.71 -10.14 -20.34
N VAL A 195 -5.95 -9.38 -21.41
CA VAL A 195 -6.27 -7.95 -21.32
C VAL A 195 -7.49 -7.72 -20.45
N ALA A 196 -8.59 -8.44 -20.70
CA ALA A 196 -9.82 -8.29 -19.93
C ALA A 196 -9.63 -8.65 -18.45
N MET A 197 -8.93 -9.76 -18.17
CA MET A 197 -8.62 -10.17 -16.80
C MET A 197 -7.76 -9.15 -16.06
N GLN A 198 -6.70 -8.63 -16.70
CA GLN A 198 -5.85 -7.61 -16.08
C GLN A 198 -6.61 -6.29 -15.87
N LEU A 199 -7.52 -5.93 -16.77
CA LEU A 199 -8.35 -4.74 -16.61
C LEU A 199 -9.29 -4.86 -15.41
N ILE A 200 -9.97 -6.00 -15.23
CA ILE A 200 -10.85 -6.23 -14.07
C ILE A 200 -10.06 -6.14 -12.75
N LEU A 201 -8.90 -6.80 -12.69
CA LEU A 201 -8.03 -6.77 -11.50
C LEU A 201 -7.44 -5.38 -11.26
N LEU A 202 -7.10 -4.64 -12.31
CA LEU A 202 -6.66 -3.25 -12.20
C LEU A 202 -7.76 -2.38 -11.61
N VAL A 203 -8.99 -2.46 -12.12
CA VAL A 203 -10.11 -1.67 -11.62
C VAL A 203 -10.39 -2.00 -10.15
N ASP A 204 -10.43 -3.28 -9.79
CA ASP A 204 -10.63 -3.71 -8.39
C ASP A 204 -9.57 -3.12 -7.46
N THR A 205 -8.29 -3.36 -7.77
CA THR A 205 -7.17 -2.88 -6.95
C THR A 205 -7.08 -1.35 -6.89
N LEU A 206 -7.43 -0.66 -7.98
CA LEU A 206 -7.44 0.79 -8.04
C LEU A 206 -8.56 1.37 -7.17
N LEU A 207 -9.76 0.80 -7.21
CA LEU A 207 -10.88 1.20 -6.34
C LEU A 207 -10.54 0.99 -4.86
N PHE A 208 -9.93 -0.15 -4.50
CA PHE A 208 -9.45 -0.39 -3.14
C PHE A 208 -8.36 0.61 -2.72
N THR A 209 -7.40 0.88 -3.61
CA THR A 209 -6.34 1.86 -3.37
C THR A 209 -6.91 3.25 -3.11
N LEU A 210 -7.84 3.71 -3.95
CA LEU A 210 -8.51 4.99 -3.76
C LEU A 210 -9.33 5.00 -2.47
N GLY A 211 -10.04 3.92 -2.15
CA GLY A 211 -10.81 3.79 -0.90
C GLY A 211 -9.95 3.92 0.36
N TYR A 212 -8.71 3.41 0.32
CA TYR A 212 -7.78 3.54 1.45
C TYR A 212 -7.11 4.92 1.55
N ILE A 213 -6.77 5.52 0.41
CA ILE A 213 -6.05 6.82 0.36
C ILE A 213 -7.02 7.99 0.59
N ILE A 214 -8.21 7.94 -0.01
CA ILE A 214 -9.18 9.04 -0.06
C ILE A 214 -10.29 8.79 0.95
N GLU A 215 -10.08 9.25 2.19
CA GLU A 215 -11.18 9.43 3.15
C GLU A 215 -11.68 10.87 3.07
N VAL A 216 -12.82 11.06 2.41
CA VAL A 216 -13.52 12.35 2.40
C VAL A 216 -14.80 12.20 3.21
N PRO A 217 -14.84 12.70 4.45
CA PRO A 217 -16.04 12.65 5.29
C PRO A 217 -17.24 13.36 4.66
N ALA A 218 -17.02 14.34 3.78
CA ALA A 218 -18.09 15.02 3.05
C ALA A 218 -18.84 14.08 2.09
N LEU A 219 -18.18 13.04 1.55
CA LEU A 219 -18.81 12.02 0.70
C LEU A 219 -19.39 10.86 1.53
N GLY A 220 -19.32 10.92 2.85
CA GLY A 220 -19.66 9.79 3.72
C GLY A 220 -18.71 8.60 3.60
N ASN A 221 -17.61 8.73 2.83
CA ASN A 221 -16.60 7.70 2.66
C ASN A 221 -15.68 7.66 3.89
N ARG A 222 -16.15 6.98 4.92
CA ARG A 222 -15.42 6.74 6.17
C ARG A 222 -15.46 5.27 6.51
N ILE A 223 -14.32 4.71 6.92
CA ILE A 223 -14.24 3.34 7.42
C ILE A 223 -15.05 3.23 8.72
N ARG A 224 -16.29 2.74 8.61
CA ARG A 224 -17.24 2.64 9.74
C ARG A 224 -16.95 1.45 10.66
N SER A 225 -16.45 0.36 10.11
CA SER A 225 -16.13 -0.85 10.85
C SER A 225 -14.83 -1.43 10.34
N VAL A 226 -13.97 -1.82 11.27
CA VAL A 226 -12.79 -2.63 11.01
C VAL A 226 -12.91 -3.85 11.91
N GLU A 227 -12.49 -5.01 11.40
CA GLU A 227 -12.48 -6.25 12.14
C GLU A 227 -11.73 -6.04 13.48
N PRO A 228 -12.39 -6.23 14.66
CA PRO A 228 -11.81 -5.85 15.95
C PRO A 228 -11.07 -6.99 16.66
N THR A 229 -11.18 -8.23 16.16
CA THR A 229 -10.59 -9.42 16.77
C THR A 229 -9.15 -9.60 16.33
N PHE A 230 -8.32 -10.18 17.19
CA PHE A 230 -6.96 -10.50 16.78
C PHE A 230 -6.95 -11.62 15.72
N PHE A 231 -7.90 -12.55 15.83
CA PHE A 231 -7.97 -13.74 14.97
C PHE A 231 -8.32 -13.39 13.52
N GLY A 232 -9.28 -12.49 13.29
CA GLY A 232 -9.62 -12.02 11.94
C GLY A 232 -8.42 -11.35 11.27
N TRP A 233 -7.74 -10.44 11.98
CA TRP A 233 -6.49 -9.84 11.52
C TRP A 233 -5.38 -10.84 11.24
N PHE A 234 -5.18 -11.82 12.12
CA PHE A 234 -4.17 -12.85 11.95
C PHE A 234 -4.40 -13.66 10.67
N ILE A 235 -5.64 -14.12 10.43
CA ILE A 235 -6.00 -14.80 9.20
C ILE A 235 -5.78 -13.89 7.99
N CYS A 236 -6.22 -12.63 8.06
CA CYS A 236 -6.02 -11.69 6.97
C CYS A 236 -4.53 -11.56 6.63
N LEU A 237 -3.68 -11.28 7.62
CA LEU A 237 -2.24 -11.08 7.40
C LEU A 237 -1.56 -12.32 6.81
N ILE A 238 -1.96 -13.54 7.21
CA ILE A 238 -1.35 -14.77 6.70
C ILE A 238 -1.67 -15.02 5.21
N CYS A 239 -2.78 -14.48 4.72
CA CYS A 239 -3.21 -14.62 3.33
C CYS A 239 -2.50 -13.64 2.37
N TYR A 240 -1.87 -12.59 2.90
CA TYR A 240 -1.17 -11.59 2.09
C TYR A 240 0.36 -11.71 2.21
N PRO A 241 1.13 -11.34 1.17
CA PRO A 241 2.57 -11.19 1.29
C PRO A 241 2.95 -10.23 2.43
N PRO A 242 4.03 -10.49 3.18
CA PRO A 242 5.02 -11.56 2.99
C PRO A 242 4.64 -12.92 3.61
N PHE A 243 3.57 -13.01 4.40
CA PHE A 243 3.25 -14.21 5.17
C PHE A 243 2.64 -15.34 4.33
N ASN A 244 2.05 -15.02 3.18
CA ASN A 244 1.49 -16.02 2.26
C ASN A 244 2.55 -17.06 1.81
N ASP A 245 3.81 -16.68 1.66
CA ASP A 245 4.87 -17.64 1.30
C ASP A 245 5.01 -18.77 2.35
N MET A 246 4.80 -18.46 3.64
CA MET A 246 4.79 -19.48 4.70
C MET A 246 3.62 -20.46 4.51
N THR A 247 2.45 -19.96 4.15
CA THR A 247 1.26 -20.76 3.87
C THR A 247 1.44 -21.65 2.65
N LEU A 248 2.01 -21.11 1.56
CA LEU A 248 2.32 -21.86 0.33
C LEU A 248 3.36 -22.96 0.58
N ARG A 249 4.38 -22.70 1.40
CA ARG A 249 5.35 -23.72 1.82
C ARG A 249 4.69 -24.84 2.63
N PHE A 250 3.75 -24.49 3.52
CA PHE A 250 3.00 -25.48 4.29
C PHE A 250 2.11 -26.35 3.39
N GLN A 251 1.51 -25.78 2.35
CA GLN A 251 0.73 -26.54 1.37
C GLN A 251 1.61 -27.44 0.49
N ARG A 252 2.81 -27.01 0.10
CA ARG A 252 3.80 -27.84 -0.61
C ARG A 252 4.30 -29.04 0.20
N LEU A 253 4.26 -28.96 1.54
CA LEU A 253 4.64 -30.07 2.43
C LEU A 253 3.58 -31.17 2.52
N ARG A 254 2.39 -30.98 1.94
CA ARG A 254 1.51 -32.12 1.64
C ARG A 254 1.97 -32.68 0.29
N PRO A 255 2.62 -33.86 0.25
CA PRO A 255 2.81 -34.54 -1.02
C PRO A 255 1.39 -34.78 -1.56
N ILE A 256 1.05 -34.05 -2.62
CA ILE A 256 -0.07 -34.45 -3.47
C ILE A 256 0.32 -35.87 -3.88
N ARG A 257 -0.44 -36.85 -3.40
CA ARG A 257 -0.39 -38.21 -3.94
C ARG A 257 -0.85 -38.07 -5.38
N THR A 258 0.08 -37.73 -6.26
CA THR A 258 -0.08 -37.84 -7.70
C THR A 258 -0.18 -39.32 -7.96
N GLU A 259 -1.41 -39.85 -7.93
CA GLU A 259 -1.69 -41.06 -8.67
C GLU A 259 -1.33 -40.75 -10.12
N SER A 260 -0.20 -41.30 -10.51
CA SER A 260 0.40 -41.12 -11.83
C SER A 260 -0.37 -41.94 -12.87
N PRO A 261 -0.31 -41.55 -14.14
CA PRO A 261 -1.45 -41.53 -15.03
C PRO A 261 -1.53 -42.75 -15.95
N LEU A 262 -2.77 -43.09 -16.34
CA LEU A 262 -3.01 -43.82 -17.58
C LEU A 262 -2.45 -43.00 -18.74
N ALA A 263 -1.44 -43.56 -19.37
CA ALA A 263 -0.70 -43.00 -20.49
C ALA A 263 -1.63 -42.68 -21.68
N VAL A 264 -1.81 -41.39 -21.97
CA VAL A 264 -2.20 -40.92 -23.30
C VAL A 264 -0.98 -40.22 -23.90
N ARG A 265 -0.36 -40.92 -24.85
CA ARG A 265 0.77 -40.50 -25.64
C ARG A 265 0.26 -39.72 -26.85
N THR A 266 0.24 -38.40 -26.78
CA THR A 266 0.23 -37.53 -27.98
C THR A 266 0.97 -36.23 -27.69
N GLY A 267 1.94 -35.94 -28.54
CA GLY A 267 3.03 -35.02 -28.28
C GLY A 267 2.73 -33.53 -28.40
N GLY A 268 3.75 -32.78 -27.99
CA GLY A 268 4.05 -31.43 -28.48
C GLY A 268 3.47 -30.30 -27.63
N LEU A 269 4.38 -29.43 -27.16
CA LEU A 269 4.15 -28.12 -26.54
C LEU A 269 3.65 -28.13 -25.09
N VAL A 270 4.55 -28.51 -24.18
CA VAL A 270 4.52 -28.03 -22.81
C VAL A 270 5.03 -26.58 -22.84
N ALA A 271 4.09 -25.63 -22.69
CA ALA A 271 4.39 -24.25 -22.39
C ALA A 271 4.98 -24.19 -20.97
N ASP A 272 6.31 -24.10 -20.91
CA ASP A 272 7.08 -23.74 -19.73
C ASP A 272 6.76 -22.27 -19.38
N ARG A 273 5.67 -22.04 -18.64
CA ARG A 273 5.44 -20.78 -17.91
C ARG A 273 6.05 -20.90 -16.53
N SER A 274 7.36 -21.03 -16.51
CA SER A 274 8.16 -20.60 -15.36
C SER A 274 8.01 -19.08 -15.24
N PHE A 275 7.31 -18.65 -14.21
CA PHE A 275 7.31 -17.28 -13.68
C PHE A 275 8.74 -16.97 -13.22
N THR A 276 9.62 -16.71 -14.18
CA THR A 276 10.99 -16.26 -13.95
C THR A 276 10.92 -14.78 -13.65
N TRP A 277 11.14 -14.45 -12.38
CA TRP A 277 11.59 -13.12 -12.01
C TRP A 277 12.80 -12.79 -12.89
N CYS A 278 12.70 -11.71 -13.65
CA CYS A 278 13.78 -11.17 -14.44
C CYS A 278 14.86 -10.67 -13.48
N GLU A 279 15.75 -11.57 -13.08
CA GLU A 279 16.99 -11.26 -12.38
C GLU A 279 17.91 -10.63 -13.43
N ALA A 280 17.83 -9.30 -13.53
CA ALA A 280 18.74 -8.49 -14.32
C ALA A 280 20.14 -8.59 -13.69
N ASP A 281 20.86 -9.63 -14.10
CA ASP A 281 22.29 -9.82 -13.85
C ASP A 281 23.05 -8.69 -14.57
N VAL A 282 23.29 -7.60 -13.85
CA VAL A 282 24.16 -6.50 -14.25
C VAL A 282 25.59 -7.03 -14.33
N ARG A 283 25.95 -7.61 -15.48
CA ARG A 283 27.35 -7.85 -15.83
C ARG A 283 28.06 -6.51 -15.96
N ARG A 284 28.85 -6.17 -14.93
CA ARG A 284 29.90 -5.16 -15.03
C ARG A 284 30.94 -5.62 -16.05
N PRO A 285 31.34 -4.79 -17.02
CA PRO A 285 32.57 -5.05 -17.77
C PRO A 285 33.74 -4.74 -16.84
N THR A 286 34.39 -5.77 -16.30
CA THR A 286 35.73 -5.63 -15.74
C THR A 286 36.70 -5.47 -16.90
N SER A 287 37.03 -4.20 -17.18
CA SER A 287 38.31 -3.85 -17.75
C SER A 287 39.45 -4.30 -16.82
N ASP A 288 40.60 -4.56 -17.42
CA ASP A 288 41.91 -4.77 -16.81
C ASP A 288 42.37 -6.23 -16.60
N ARG A 289 43.10 -6.75 -17.60
CA ARG A 289 44.42 -7.31 -17.28
C ARG A 289 45.42 -7.20 -18.43
N ARG A 290 46.36 -6.29 -18.18
CA ARG A 290 47.72 -6.17 -18.71
C ARG A 290 48.39 -7.48 -19.16
N ARG A 291 49.16 -7.32 -20.25
CA ARG A 291 50.53 -7.78 -20.51
C ARG A 291 51.04 -9.00 -19.71
N ARG A 292 51.51 -10.01 -20.44
CA ARG A 292 52.84 -10.60 -20.23
C ARG A 292 53.39 -11.19 -21.53
N ASP A 293 54.57 -10.71 -21.87
CA ASP A 293 55.55 -11.35 -22.73
C ASP A 293 55.82 -12.79 -22.26
N ASP A 294 56.05 -13.72 -23.21
CA ASP A 294 57.25 -14.56 -23.29
C ASP A 294 57.02 -15.79 -24.21
N ARG A 295 57.97 -15.94 -25.16
CA ARG A 295 58.33 -17.08 -26.03
C ARG A 295 57.70 -17.16 -27.42
#